data_AF-A0A2H0Z6N6-F1
#
_entry.id   AF-A0A2H0Z6N6-F1
#
_cell.length_a   1.000
_cell.length_b   1.000
_cell.length_c   1.000
_cell.angle_alpha   90.00
_cell.angle_beta   90.00
_cell.angle_gamma   90.00
#
_symmetry.space_group_name_H-M   'P 1'
#
loop_
_entity.id
_entity.type
_entity.pdbx_description
1 polymer ?
#
loop_
_entity_poly.entity_id
_entity_poly.type
_entity_poly.pdbx_seq_one_letter_code
_entity_poly.pdbx_strand_id
1 'polypeptide(L)'
;MNKTKIFVSSTCFDLEQIREDLRKNILEMGHEPILSELPTFSVLPDLDTLSNCKRNVKENSDIFILIIGGKRGSIDPASKKSIVNIEYDIAIQNHKDVFVFVDERIYNLLKVWRTNKDADFSSVVEDSYVFEFIESIKNNKRWIFTFKKADNIVDVIKLQLSNFLKYLVDRKNSGKLDPLKEFMHESEEAKLIALEKPRFWEYTLTSELLKTKFKNVDKKFRELESGLCFTKSNRLDSLKYFHQISPKISDLVKIARVMAKIINEEIPNSWGLPGVAGNPYEIKEAVDKLYNVCLTAFDWEVEMSSLDPPDGFQYLSSLMKGCGKTMYESVREIPIKLEEPFLKENPEPGSYEIHIEFKSPPNLEEIGQEMNRLSRNTELFM
;
A
#
# COMPACT_ATOMS: atom_id res chain seq x y z
N MET A 1 -18.91 -2.10 -21.87
CA MET A 1 -17.52 -2.45 -21.52
C MET A 1 -16.85 -1.21 -20.95
N ASN A 2 -16.05 -1.35 -19.90
CA ASN A 2 -15.27 -0.23 -19.35
C ASN A 2 -14.07 0.00 -20.28
N LYS A 3 -14.01 1.14 -20.98
CA LYS A 3 -12.93 1.49 -21.90
C LYS A 3 -11.88 2.32 -21.18
N THR A 4 -10.60 2.12 -21.50
CA THR A 4 -9.53 3.04 -21.05
C THR A 4 -9.78 4.43 -21.60
N LYS A 5 -9.76 5.43 -20.72
CA LYS A 5 -9.99 6.84 -21.03
C LYS A 5 -8.66 7.56 -21.22
N ILE A 6 -8.47 8.14 -22.41
CA ILE A 6 -7.22 8.82 -22.80
C ILE A 6 -7.50 10.32 -22.90
N PHE A 7 -6.93 11.10 -21.99
CA PHE A 7 -7.02 12.56 -22.00
C PHE A 7 -5.98 13.17 -22.92
N VAL A 8 -6.39 14.05 -23.84
CA VAL A 8 -5.49 14.75 -24.76
C VAL A 8 -5.40 16.23 -24.40
N SER A 9 -4.30 16.59 -23.72
CA SER A 9 -3.99 17.97 -23.35
C SER A 9 -3.11 18.62 -24.42
N SER A 10 -3.61 19.71 -24.99
CA SER A 10 -2.89 20.53 -25.96
C SER A 10 -3.56 21.89 -26.09
N THR A 11 -2.89 22.85 -26.74
CA THR A 11 -3.59 24.02 -27.29
C THR A 11 -4.56 23.56 -28.37
N CYS A 12 -5.73 24.20 -28.47
CA CYS A 12 -6.83 23.72 -29.33
C CYS A 12 -6.74 24.26 -30.76
N PHE A 13 -6.43 25.56 -30.92
CA PHE A 13 -6.54 26.22 -32.23
C PHE A 13 -5.45 25.85 -33.24
N ASP A 14 -4.20 25.73 -32.81
CA ASP A 14 -3.06 25.42 -33.69
C ASP A 14 -2.88 23.91 -33.92
N LEU A 15 -3.53 23.07 -33.11
CA LEU A 15 -3.41 21.62 -33.16
C LEU A 15 -4.74 20.91 -33.47
N GLU A 16 -5.76 21.64 -33.95
CA GLU A 16 -7.11 21.12 -34.20
C GLU A 16 -7.11 19.84 -35.05
N GLN A 17 -6.39 19.85 -36.19
CA GLN A 17 -6.29 18.67 -37.06
C GLN A 17 -5.63 17.48 -36.36
N ILE A 18 -4.58 17.73 -35.57
CA ILE A 18 -3.88 16.68 -34.81
C ILE A 18 -4.83 16.07 -33.76
N ARG A 19 -5.62 16.91 -33.07
CA ARG A 19 -6.59 16.47 -32.07
C ARG A 19 -7.69 15.61 -32.67
N GLU A 20 -8.24 16.00 -33.82
CA GLU A 20 -9.26 15.20 -34.52
C GLU A 20 -8.72 13.85 -35.02
N ASP A 21 -7.49 13.84 -35.54
CA ASP A 21 -6.86 12.59 -35.97
C ASP A 21 -6.58 11.66 -34.78
N LEU A 22 -6.12 12.21 -33.66
CA LEU A 22 -5.93 11.43 -32.43
C LEU A 22 -7.25 10.90 -31.88
N ARG A 23 -8.30 11.71 -31.87
CA ARG A 23 -9.65 11.30 -31.45
C ARG A 23 -10.12 10.07 -32.24
N LYS A 24 -10.01 10.11 -33.58
CA LYS A 24 -10.40 8.98 -34.46
C LYS A 24 -9.56 7.73 -34.15
N ASN A 25 -8.24 7.88 -34.07
CA ASN A 25 -7.35 6.75 -33.82
C ASN A 25 -7.55 6.14 -32.41
N ILE A 26 -7.78 6.96 -31.38
CA ILE A 26 -8.09 6.48 -30.03
C ILE A 26 -9.37 5.63 -30.03
N LEU A 27 -10.42 6.08 -30.75
CA LEU A 27 -11.66 5.32 -30.90
C LEU A 27 -11.46 4.01 -31.67
N GLU A 28 -10.71 4.05 -32.77
CA GLU A 28 -10.38 2.87 -33.59
C GLU A 28 -9.59 1.82 -32.81
N MET A 29 -8.72 2.24 -31.89
CA MET A 29 -8.01 1.35 -30.96
C MET A 29 -8.91 0.77 -29.86
N GLY A 30 -10.18 1.20 -29.76
CA GLY A 30 -11.14 0.71 -28.77
C GLY A 30 -11.13 1.47 -27.44
N HIS A 31 -10.42 2.60 -27.36
CA HIS A 31 -10.34 3.46 -26.18
C HIS A 31 -11.36 4.61 -26.24
N GLU A 32 -11.50 5.35 -25.14
CA GLU A 32 -12.38 6.52 -25.04
C GLU A 32 -11.54 7.81 -25.01
N PRO A 33 -11.65 8.68 -26.03
CA PRO A 33 -10.93 9.95 -26.05
C PRO A 33 -11.63 10.99 -25.16
N ILE A 34 -10.86 11.65 -24.30
CA ILE A 34 -11.30 12.77 -23.47
C ILE A 34 -10.64 14.05 -23.99
N LEU A 35 -11.43 14.86 -24.69
CA LEU A 35 -11.02 16.16 -25.25
C LEU A 35 -12.07 17.21 -24.86
N SER A 36 -11.63 18.41 -24.53
CA SER A 36 -12.48 19.51 -24.02
C SER A 36 -13.63 19.93 -24.94
N GLU A 37 -13.47 19.74 -26.24
CA GLU A 37 -14.43 20.09 -27.29
C GLU A 37 -15.49 19.00 -27.54
N LEU A 38 -15.34 17.81 -26.95
CA LEU A 38 -16.24 16.69 -27.19
C LEU A 38 -17.37 16.62 -26.16
N PRO A 39 -18.58 16.16 -26.57
CA PRO A 39 -19.69 15.91 -25.64
C PRO A 39 -19.39 14.86 -24.57
N THR A 40 -18.38 14.01 -24.77
CA THR A 40 -17.91 13.02 -23.78
C THR A 40 -17.16 13.67 -22.62
N PHE A 41 -16.75 14.93 -22.75
CA PHE A 41 -16.12 15.69 -21.69
C PHE A 41 -17.15 16.06 -20.61
N SER A 42 -16.95 15.57 -19.39
CA SER A 42 -17.93 15.78 -18.32
C SER A 42 -17.83 17.21 -17.78
N VAL A 43 -18.87 18.01 -18.00
CA VAL A 43 -18.96 19.39 -17.51
C VAL A 43 -20.03 19.49 -16.42
N LEU A 44 -19.65 20.04 -15.27
CA LEU A 44 -20.60 20.48 -14.24
C LEU A 44 -20.86 21.98 -14.40
N PRO A 45 -22.13 22.41 -14.54
CA PRO A 45 -22.46 23.83 -14.76
C PRO A 45 -21.98 24.78 -13.66
N ASP A 46 -21.90 24.29 -12.41
CA ASP A 46 -21.49 25.10 -11.26
C ASP A 46 -19.97 25.28 -11.16
N LEU A 47 -19.19 24.63 -12.02
CA LEU A 47 -17.73 24.72 -12.06
C LEU A 47 -17.26 25.56 -13.25
N ASP A 48 -16.18 26.32 -13.05
CA ASP A 48 -15.52 27.03 -14.15
C ASP A 48 -14.80 26.06 -15.12
N THR A 49 -14.36 26.58 -16.27
CA THR A 49 -13.70 25.79 -17.31
C THR A 49 -12.46 25.06 -16.78
N LEU A 50 -11.62 25.76 -16.00
CA LEU A 50 -10.40 25.19 -15.46
C LEU A 50 -10.74 24.04 -14.49
N SER A 51 -11.67 24.25 -13.56
CA SER A 51 -12.08 23.24 -12.58
C SER A 51 -12.69 22.00 -13.24
N ASN A 52 -13.45 22.17 -14.33
CA ASN A 52 -13.92 21.05 -15.15
C ASN A 52 -12.77 20.29 -15.82
N CYS A 53 -11.75 20.98 -16.35
CA CYS A 53 -10.54 20.33 -16.86
C CYS A 53 -9.81 19.52 -15.78
N LYS A 54 -9.55 20.15 -14.62
CA LYS A 54 -8.89 19.48 -13.48
C LYS A 54 -9.62 18.20 -13.07
N ARG A 55 -10.95 18.27 -13.02
CA ARG A 55 -11.82 17.15 -12.68
C ARG A 55 -11.71 16.02 -13.71
N ASN A 56 -11.78 16.32 -15.01
CA ASN A 56 -11.68 15.29 -16.04
C ASN A 56 -10.30 14.61 -16.04
N VAL A 57 -9.22 15.36 -15.80
CA VAL A 57 -7.87 14.78 -15.64
C VAL A 57 -7.81 13.86 -14.41
N LYS A 58 -8.42 14.24 -13.28
CA LYS A 58 -8.34 13.46 -12.04
C LYS A 58 -9.22 12.21 -12.07
N GLU A 59 -10.50 12.41 -12.36
CA GLU A 59 -11.57 11.43 -12.12
C GLU A 59 -11.95 10.65 -13.38
N ASN A 60 -11.66 11.19 -14.56
CA ASN A 60 -12.27 10.72 -15.80
C ASN A 60 -11.22 10.38 -16.88
N SER A 61 -9.96 10.17 -16.49
CA SER A 61 -8.89 9.71 -17.37
C SER A 61 -7.99 8.69 -16.70
N ASP A 62 -7.46 7.76 -17.48
CA ASP A 62 -6.50 6.74 -17.05
C ASP A 62 -5.09 7.10 -17.57
N ILE A 63 -5.02 7.51 -18.84
CA ILE A 63 -3.78 7.89 -19.53
C ILE A 63 -3.88 9.36 -19.93
N PHE A 64 -2.76 10.07 -19.85
CA PHE A 64 -2.64 11.47 -20.22
C PHE A 64 -1.63 11.64 -21.37
N ILE A 65 -2.07 12.24 -22.47
CA ILE A 65 -1.24 12.60 -23.60
C ILE A 65 -1.08 14.12 -23.59
N LEU A 66 0.17 14.58 -23.47
CA LEU A 66 0.54 15.99 -23.60
C LEU A 66 1.12 16.26 -24.98
N ILE A 67 0.57 17.24 -25.69
CA ILE A 67 1.07 17.68 -26.99
C ILE A 67 1.44 19.16 -26.91
N ILE A 68 2.71 19.45 -27.13
CA ILE A 68 3.29 20.79 -27.06
C ILE A 68 3.57 21.29 -28.48
N GLY A 69 2.76 22.26 -28.91
CA GLY A 69 2.94 23.05 -30.12
C GLY A 69 3.62 24.40 -29.84
N GLY A 70 3.49 25.33 -30.79
CA GLY A 70 4.14 26.64 -30.72
C GLY A 70 3.45 27.65 -29.79
N LYS A 71 2.19 27.40 -29.41
CA LYS A 71 1.39 28.32 -28.60
C LYS A 71 1.47 28.01 -27.12
N ARG A 72 1.43 29.05 -26.29
CA ARG A 72 1.38 28.92 -24.82
C ARG A 72 -0.02 28.56 -24.31
N GLY A 73 -1.07 28.99 -25.03
CA GLY A 73 -2.46 28.78 -24.65
C GLY A 73 -2.94 29.74 -23.55
N SER A 74 -4.18 29.53 -23.09
CA SER A 74 -4.83 30.38 -22.10
C SER A 74 -4.13 30.31 -20.74
N ILE A 75 -3.91 31.47 -20.12
CA ILE A 75 -3.22 31.61 -18.84
C ILE A 75 -4.24 31.78 -17.72
N ASP A 76 -4.08 31.02 -16.64
CA ASP A 76 -4.80 31.23 -15.39
C ASP A 76 -4.24 32.46 -14.65
N PRO A 77 -5.05 33.51 -14.40
CA PRO A 77 -4.58 34.73 -13.76
C PRO A 77 -3.99 34.52 -12.36
N ALA A 78 -4.48 33.52 -11.62
CA ALA A 78 -4.06 33.26 -10.25
C ALA A 78 -2.66 32.62 -10.19
N SER A 79 -2.42 31.57 -10.97
CA SER A 79 -1.15 30.84 -10.97
C SER A 79 -0.12 31.34 -11.99
N LYS A 80 -0.53 32.16 -12.96
CA LYS A 80 0.26 32.59 -14.13
C LYS A 80 0.75 31.44 -15.02
N LYS A 81 0.20 30.23 -14.83
CA LYS A 81 0.48 29.05 -15.67
C LYS A 81 -0.57 28.92 -16.77
N SER A 82 -0.21 28.28 -17.88
CA SER A 82 -1.21 27.92 -18.89
C SER A 82 -2.13 26.81 -18.37
N ILE A 83 -3.34 26.70 -18.92
CA ILE A 83 -4.25 25.58 -18.60
C ILE A 83 -3.56 24.23 -18.85
N VAL A 84 -2.84 24.09 -19.97
CA VAL A 84 -2.09 22.87 -20.33
C VAL A 84 -1.01 22.52 -19.28
N ASN A 85 -0.30 23.53 -18.75
CA ASN A 85 0.66 23.33 -17.66
C ASN A 85 -0.03 22.82 -16.39
N ILE A 86 -1.19 23.38 -16.05
CA ILE A 86 -1.95 22.98 -14.87
C ILE A 86 -2.50 21.56 -15.03
N GLU A 87 -3.01 21.21 -16.21
CA GLU A 87 -3.46 19.85 -16.52
C GLU A 87 -2.32 18.83 -16.39
N TYR A 88 -1.14 19.15 -16.92
CA TYR A 88 0.05 18.31 -16.76
C TYR A 88 0.45 18.15 -15.29
N ASP A 89 0.52 19.25 -14.51
CA ASP A 89 0.84 19.19 -13.08
C ASP A 89 -0.13 18.26 -12.32
N ILE A 90 -1.42 18.32 -12.65
CA ILE A 90 -2.46 17.49 -12.03
C ILE A 90 -2.33 16.03 -12.45
N ALA A 91 -2.04 15.75 -13.73
CA ALA A 91 -1.80 14.40 -14.20
C ALA A 91 -0.62 13.75 -13.46
N ILE A 92 0.45 14.51 -13.23
CA ILE A 92 1.62 14.04 -12.47
C ILE A 92 1.26 13.83 -10.98
N GLN A 93 0.56 14.77 -10.35
CA GLN A 93 0.14 14.67 -8.94
C GLN A 93 -0.83 13.52 -8.68
N ASN A 94 -1.61 13.11 -9.68
CA ASN A 94 -2.55 11.99 -9.58
C ASN A 94 -1.99 10.70 -10.21
N HIS A 95 -0.67 10.62 -10.38
CA HIS A 95 0.05 9.43 -10.83
C HIS A 95 -0.48 8.83 -12.13
N LYS A 96 -0.92 9.68 -13.08
CA LYS A 96 -1.36 9.23 -14.40
C LYS A 96 -0.16 8.77 -15.23
N ASP A 97 -0.39 7.82 -16.13
CA ASP A 97 0.58 7.48 -17.17
C ASP A 97 0.63 8.62 -18.19
N VAL A 98 1.74 9.36 -18.22
CA VAL A 98 1.91 10.56 -19.04
C VAL A 98 2.84 10.31 -20.23
N PHE A 99 2.35 10.54 -21.45
CA PHE A 99 3.14 10.56 -22.68
C PHE A 99 3.27 11.99 -23.22
N VAL A 100 4.50 12.47 -23.40
CA VAL A 100 4.78 13.83 -23.85
C VAL A 100 5.27 13.86 -25.29
N PHE A 101 4.63 14.69 -26.11
CA PHE A 101 4.94 14.91 -27.51
C PHE A 101 5.24 16.39 -27.75
N VAL A 102 6.35 16.70 -28.42
CA VAL A 102 6.76 18.08 -28.74
C VAL A 102 6.93 18.21 -30.25
N ASP A 103 6.47 19.32 -30.83
CA ASP A 103 6.71 19.62 -32.25
C ASP A 103 8.22 19.57 -32.54
N GLU A 104 8.60 18.80 -33.56
CA GLU A 104 10.02 18.56 -33.86
C GLU A 104 10.81 19.86 -34.11
N ARG A 105 10.17 20.88 -34.71
CA ARG A 105 10.82 22.17 -34.99
C ARG A 105 11.19 22.88 -33.69
N ILE A 106 10.29 22.85 -32.71
CA ILE A 106 10.52 23.45 -31.38
C ILE A 106 11.59 22.65 -30.64
N TYR A 107 11.46 21.31 -30.62
CA TYR A 107 12.39 20.46 -29.89
C TYR A 107 13.84 20.59 -30.39
N ASN A 108 14.02 20.68 -31.71
CA ASN A 108 15.35 20.88 -32.33
C ASN A 108 16.00 22.22 -31.96
N LEU A 109 15.20 23.26 -31.71
CA LEU A 109 15.68 24.57 -31.32
C LEU A 109 15.97 24.71 -29.82
N LEU A 110 15.55 23.75 -28.99
CA LEU A 110 15.71 23.81 -27.53
C LEU A 110 17.19 24.01 -27.12
N LYS A 111 18.13 23.38 -27.83
CA LYS A 111 19.58 23.54 -27.55
C LYS A 111 20.06 24.96 -27.88
N VAL A 112 19.57 25.54 -28.96
CA VAL A 112 19.94 26.89 -29.41
C VAL A 112 19.37 27.94 -28.46
N TRP A 113 18.10 27.80 -28.08
CA TRP A 113 17.43 28.64 -27.09
C TRP A 113 18.16 28.63 -25.74
N ARG A 114 18.61 27.46 -25.26
CA ARG A 114 19.38 27.36 -24.00
C ARG A 114 20.64 28.23 -23.97
N THR A 115 21.34 28.32 -25.09
CA THR A 115 22.56 29.13 -25.22
C THR A 115 22.27 30.61 -25.51
N ASN A 116 21.10 30.94 -26.07
CA ASN A 116 20.73 32.28 -26.50
C ASN A 116 19.27 32.58 -26.15
N LYS A 117 18.98 32.79 -24.85
CA LYS A 117 17.60 32.96 -24.36
C LYS A 117 16.89 34.22 -24.90
N ASP A 118 17.66 35.24 -25.26
CA ASP A 118 17.16 36.53 -25.75
C ASP A 118 17.01 36.58 -27.29
N ALA A 119 17.32 35.49 -28.00
CA ALA A 119 17.16 35.43 -29.44
C ALA A 119 15.67 35.38 -29.85
N ASP A 120 15.37 35.84 -31.06
CA ASP A 120 14.01 35.82 -31.60
C ASP A 120 13.63 34.43 -32.12
N PHE A 121 12.63 33.82 -31.48
CA PHE A 121 12.05 32.52 -31.85
C PHE A 121 10.57 32.63 -32.29
N SER A 122 10.08 33.85 -32.55
CA SER A 122 8.67 34.13 -32.91
C SER A 122 8.17 33.37 -34.15
N SER A 123 9.09 32.91 -35.01
CA SER A 123 8.77 32.07 -36.17
C SER A 123 8.34 30.65 -35.83
N VAL A 124 8.58 30.19 -34.59
CA VAL A 124 8.32 28.81 -34.15
C VAL A 124 7.48 28.74 -32.87
N VAL A 125 7.68 29.68 -31.95
CA VAL A 125 6.90 29.77 -30.70
C VAL A 125 6.30 31.16 -30.53
N GLU A 126 5.11 31.21 -29.95
CA GLU A 126 4.44 32.47 -29.56
C GLU A 126 5.14 33.14 -28.37
N ASP A 127 5.67 32.31 -27.45
CA ASP A 127 6.26 32.75 -26.19
C ASP A 127 7.43 31.82 -25.82
N SER A 128 8.56 32.39 -25.41
CA SER A 128 9.74 31.66 -24.93
C SER A 128 9.44 30.71 -23.76
N TYR A 129 8.36 30.95 -23.01
CA TYR A 129 7.85 30.05 -21.96
C TYR A 129 7.59 28.63 -22.46
N VAL A 130 7.28 28.43 -23.76
CA VAL A 130 7.13 27.09 -24.34
C VAL A 130 8.42 26.27 -24.19
N PHE A 131 9.59 26.90 -24.42
CA PHE A 131 10.88 26.24 -24.22
C PHE A 131 11.17 25.96 -22.76
N GLU A 132 10.84 26.89 -21.86
CA GLU A 132 10.99 26.69 -20.40
C GLU A 132 10.16 25.51 -19.91
N PHE A 133 8.94 25.36 -20.43
CA PHE A 133 8.09 24.23 -20.09
C PHE A 133 8.69 22.90 -20.57
N ILE A 134 9.13 22.82 -21.83
CA ILE A 134 9.80 21.62 -22.36
C ILE A 134 11.04 21.28 -21.54
N GLU A 135 11.84 22.28 -21.15
CA GLU A 135 13.02 22.10 -20.32
C GLU A 135 12.66 21.56 -18.92
N SER A 136 11.59 22.08 -18.30
CA SER A 136 11.10 21.60 -17.01
C SER A 136 10.71 20.12 -17.05
N ILE A 137 10.07 19.67 -18.14
CA ILE A 137 9.68 18.27 -18.34
C ILE A 137 10.93 17.38 -18.45
N LYS A 138 11.91 17.84 -19.23
CA LYS A 138 13.18 17.12 -19.42
C LYS A 138 13.99 17.01 -18.12
N ASN A 139 14.03 18.07 -17.31
CA ASN A 139 14.74 18.08 -16.03
C ASN A 139 14.12 17.10 -15.01
N ASN A 140 12.80 16.85 -15.12
CA ASN A 140 12.11 15.81 -14.36
C ASN A 140 12.30 14.39 -14.93
N LYS A 141 13.28 14.19 -15.82
CA LYS A 141 13.67 12.91 -16.42
C LYS A 141 12.52 12.16 -17.13
N ARG A 142 11.53 12.90 -17.65
CA ARG A 142 10.44 12.33 -18.45
C ARG A 142 10.88 12.13 -19.89
N TRP A 143 10.43 11.04 -20.51
CA TRP A 143 10.62 10.79 -21.93
C TRP A 143 9.81 11.78 -22.76
N ILE A 144 10.44 12.37 -23.76
CA ILE A 144 9.80 13.27 -24.73
C ILE A 144 9.94 12.63 -26.11
N PHE A 145 8.82 12.49 -26.80
CA PHE A 145 8.77 12.11 -28.21
C PHE A 145 8.58 13.35 -29.07
N THR A 146 9.07 13.33 -30.30
CA THR A 146 8.84 14.42 -31.26
C THR A 146 7.80 14.02 -32.29
N PHE A 147 7.11 15.00 -32.85
CA PHE A 147 6.15 14.76 -33.94
C PHE A 147 6.22 15.83 -35.03
N LYS A 148 5.85 15.43 -36.26
CA LYS A 148 5.56 16.32 -37.40
C LYS A 148 4.09 16.29 -37.78
N LYS A 149 3.45 15.14 -37.60
CA LYS A 149 2.05 14.86 -37.91
C LYS A 149 1.45 13.91 -36.89
N ALA A 150 0.11 13.82 -36.86
CA ALA A 150 -0.63 12.97 -35.92
C ALA A 150 -0.17 11.49 -35.97
N ASP A 151 0.12 10.95 -37.16
CA ASP A 151 0.60 9.56 -37.30
C ASP A 151 1.81 9.26 -36.43
N ASN A 152 2.74 10.21 -36.27
CA ASN A 152 3.93 9.99 -35.42
C ASN A 152 3.53 9.77 -33.95
N ILE A 153 2.54 10.51 -33.47
CA ILE A 153 2.00 10.37 -32.11
C ILE A 153 1.28 9.02 -32.00
N VAL A 154 0.42 8.70 -32.97
CA VAL A 154 -0.37 7.46 -33.01
C VAL A 154 0.54 6.22 -33.00
N ASP A 155 1.59 6.21 -33.82
CA ASP A 155 2.54 5.08 -33.90
C ASP A 155 3.24 4.83 -32.56
N VAL A 156 3.65 5.90 -31.87
CA VAL A 156 4.24 5.82 -30.54
C VAL A 156 3.21 5.28 -29.54
N ILE A 157 2.00 5.86 -29.50
CA ILE A 157 0.96 5.42 -28.55
C ILE A 157 0.59 3.95 -28.77
N LYS A 158 0.42 3.50 -30.02
CA LYS A 158 0.16 2.09 -30.34
C LYS A 158 1.25 1.17 -29.78
N LEU A 159 2.51 1.54 -29.96
CA LEU A 159 3.64 0.76 -29.46
C LEU A 159 3.71 0.78 -27.91
N GLN A 160 3.49 1.93 -27.29
CA GLN A 160 3.50 2.06 -25.82
C GLN A 160 2.37 1.26 -25.18
N LEU A 161 1.15 1.31 -25.74
CA LEU A 161 0.02 0.51 -25.28
C LEU A 161 0.27 -0.98 -25.48
N SER A 162 0.88 -1.38 -26.61
CA SER A 162 1.28 -2.78 -26.84
C SER A 162 2.32 -3.26 -25.82
N ASN A 163 3.30 -2.43 -25.48
CA ASN A 163 4.30 -2.75 -24.46
C ASN A 163 3.68 -2.84 -23.06
N PHE A 164 2.76 -1.93 -22.73
CA PHE A 164 2.01 -1.99 -21.47
C PHE A 164 1.17 -3.26 -21.38
N LEU A 165 0.44 -3.60 -22.45
CA LEU A 165 -0.32 -4.84 -22.53
C LEU A 165 0.59 -6.07 -22.39
N LYS A 166 1.74 -6.09 -23.09
CA LYS A 166 2.72 -7.18 -22.98
C LYS A 166 3.24 -7.32 -21.55
N TYR A 167 3.59 -6.21 -20.90
CA TYR A 167 4.01 -6.19 -19.49
C TYR A 167 2.93 -6.77 -18.57
N LEU A 168 1.66 -6.39 -18.76
CA LEU A 168 0.54 -6.93 -17.99
C LEU A 168 0.31 -8.42 -18.27
N VAL A 169 0.37 -8.86 -19.53
CA VAL A 169 0.23 -10.27 -19.91
C VAL A 169 1.35 -11.12 -19.30
N ASP A 170 2.58 -10.64 -19.33
CA ASP A 170 3.73 -11.35 -18.73
C ASP A 170 3.61 -11.42 -17.21
N ARG A 171 3.17 -10.34 -16.57
CA ARG A 171 2.83 -10.36 -15.14
C ARG A 171 1.70 -11.33 -14.82
N LYS A 172 0.69 -11.44 -15.70
CA LYS A 172 -0.43 -12.37 -15.53
C LYS A 172 0.07 -13.80 -15.54
N ASN A 173 0.81 -14.14 -16.58
CA ASN A 173 1.28 -15.48 -16.84
C ASN A 173 2.35 -15.93 -15.84
N SER A 174 3.09 -14.98 -15.26
CA SER A 174 4.07 -15.24 -14.19
C SER A 174 3.48 -15.24 -12.78
N GLY A 175 2.17 -15.04 -12.60
CA GLY A 175 1.53 -14.97 -11.28
C GLY A 175 1.82 -13.68 -10.48
N LYS A 176 2.46 -12.68 -11.12
CA LYS A 176 2.87 -11.40 -10.50
C LYS A 176 1.83 -10.29 -10.66
N LEU A 177 0.58 -10.62 -10.99
CA LEU A 177 -0.34 -9.58 -11.45
C LEU A 177 -0.91 -8.69 -10.34
N ASP A 178 -1.09 -9.13 -9.08
CA ASP A 178 -1.43 -8.11 -8.07
C ASP A 178 -1.34 -8.48 -6.58
N PRO A 179 -0.27 -8.10 -5.86
CA PRO A 179 -0.34 -7.95 -4.42
C PRO A 179 -1.51 -7.03 -4.03
N LEU A 180 -1.85 -5.99 -4.81
CA LEU A 180 -2.81 -4.96 -4.38
C LEU A 180 -4.21 -5.50 -4.11
N LYS A 181 -4.67 -6.58 -4.77
CA LYS A 181 -5.98 -7.17 -4.46
C LYS A 181 -5.98 -7.84 -3.08
N GLU A 182 -4.97 -8.65 -2.78
CA GLU A 182 -4.83 -9.32 -1.49
C GLU A 182 -4.42 -8.33 -0.38
N PHE A 183 -3.75 -7.24 -0.75
CA PHE A 183 -3.30 -6.16 0.13
C PHE A 183 -4.28 -4.99 0.18
N MET A 184 -5.50 -5.09 -0.38
CA MET A 184 -6.46 -3.97 -0.42
C MET A 184 -6.75 -3.39 0.97
N HIS A 185 -6.75 -4.27 1.98
CA HIS A 185 -7.04 -3.95 3.38
C HIS A 185 -5.78 -3.67 4.22
N GLU A 186 -4.59 -3.71 3.62
CA GLU A 186 -3.32 -3.42 4.28
C GLU A 186 -2.95 -1.92 4.13
N SER A 187 -1.92 -1.47 4.85
CA SER A 187 -1.45 -0.08 4.79
C SER A 187 -0.92 0.31 3.40
N GLU A 188 -0.97 1.60 3.07
CA GLU A 188 -0.38 2.11 1.82
C GLU A 188 1.12 1.81 1.74
N GLU A 189 1.84 1.85 2.87
CA GLU A 189 3.25 1.48 2.95
C GLU A 189 3.45 -0.01 2.62
N ALA A 190 2.65 -0.92 3.17
CA ALA A 190 2.72 -2.34 2.85
C ALA A 190 2.44 -2.61 1.36
N LYS A 191 1.47 -1.90 0.78
CA LYS A 191 1.17 -1.97 -0.67
C LYS A 191 2.37 -1.50 -1.50
N LEU A 192 2.99 -0.39 -1.10
CA LEU A 192 4.16 0.17 -1.79
C LEU A 192 5.36 -0.77 -1.72
N ILE A 193 5.69 -1.30 -0.53
CA ILE A 193 6.81 -2.23 -0.36
C ILE A 193 6.57 -3.52 -1.18
N ALA A 194 5.36 -4.08 -1.13
CA ALA A 194 5.03 -5.30 -1.90
C ALA A 194 5.10 -5.08 -3.42
N LEU A 195 4.83 -3.86 -3.88
CA LEU A 195 4.85 -3.46 -5.29
C LEU A 195 6.27 -3.14 -5.78
N GLU A 196 6.98 -2.25 -5.08
CA GLU A 196 8.27 -1.72 -5.50
C GLU A 196 9.44 -2.66 -5.19
N LYS A 197 9.27 -3.53 -4.18
CA LYS A 197 10.29 -4.48 -3.72
C LYS A 197 11.67 -3.83 -3.54
N PRO A 198 11.78 -2.78 -2.70
CA PRO A 198 13.06 -2.12 -2.41
C PRO A 198 14.08 -3.10 -1.81
N ARG A 199 15.32 -2.64 -1.58
CA ARG A 199 16.34 -3.46 -0.92
C ARG A 199 15.81 -3.93 0.45
N PHE A 200 15.92 -5.24 0.72
CA PHE A 200 15.42 -5.89 1.94
C PHE A 200 13.90 -5.89 2.13
N TRP A 201 13.14 -5.76 1.03
CA TRP A 201 11.68 -5.65 1.08
C TRP A 201 10.97 -6.80 1.79
N GLU A 202 11.52 -8.02 1.78
CA GLU A 202 10.89 -9.16 2.46
C GLU A 202 10.75 -8.90 3.97
N TYR A 203 11.80 -8.36 4.58
CA TYR A 203 11.85 -8.05 6.02
C TYR A 203 11.05 -6.78 6.34
N THR A 204 11.17 -5.74 5.52
CA THR A 204 10.43 -4.48 5.76
C THR A 204 8.93 -4.67 5.54
N LEU A 205 8.52 -5.50 4.57
CA LEU A 205 7.11 -5.87 4.37
C LEU A 205 6.58 -6.63 5.58
N THR A 206 7.33 -7.61 6.07
CA THR A 206 6.97 -8.39 7.26
C THR A 206 6.78 -7.47 8.46
N SER A 207 7.73 -6.55 8.69
CA SER A 207 7.67 -5.58 9.79
C SER A 207 6.45 -4.66 9.69
N GLU A 208 6.20 -4.06 8.52
CA GLU A 208 5.09 -3.13 8.33
C GLU A 208 3.71 -3.81 8.51
N LEU A 209 3.54 -5.02 7.98
CA LEU A 209 2.33 -5.81 8.18
C LEU A 209 2.13 -6.18 9.67
N LEU A 210 3.19 -6.52 10.39
CA LEU A 210 3.09 -6.83 11.82
C LEU A 210 2.77 -5.58 12.65
N LYS A 211 3.40 -4.43 12.39
CA LYS A 211 3.14 -3.17 13.10
C LYS A 211 1.67 -2.78 13.04
N THR A 212 1.09 -2.81 11.84
CA THR A 212 -0.31 -2.44 11.61
C THR A 212 -1.27 -3.40 12.31
N LYS A 213 -1.01 -4.71 12.23
CA LYS A 213 -1.83 -5.75 12.88
C LYS A 213 -1.70 -5.73 14.41
N PHE A 214 -0.50 -5.58 14.95
CA PHE A 214 -0.25 -5.50 16.40
C PHE A 214 -0.88 -4.26 17.03
N LYS A 215 -0.95 -3.13 16.32
CA LYS A 215 -1.72 -1.96 16.79
C LYS A 215 -3.19 -2.29 17.08
N ASN A 216 -3.81 -3.19 16.31
CA ASN A 216 -5.18 -3.64 16.55
C ASN A 216 -5.28 -4.58 17.76
N VAL A 217 -4.30 -5.47 17.95
CA VAL A 217 -4.23 -6.35 19.15
C VAL A 217 -4.01 -5.52 20.42
N ASP A 218 -3.09 -4.55 20.38
CA ASP A 218 -2.83 -3.58 21.46
C ASP A 218 -4.10 -2.82 21.86
N LYS A 219 -4.91 -2.41 20.87
CA LYS A 219 -6.19 -1.74 21.13
C LYS A 219 -7.15 -2.67 21.87
N LYS A 220 -7.31 -3.92 21.40
CA LYS A 220 -8.18 -4.92 22.02
C LYS A 220 -7.81 -5.21 23.48
N PHE A 221 -6.53 -5.45 23.78
CA PHE A 221 -6.11 -5.66 25.17
C PHE A 221 -6.35 -4.43 26.05
N ARG A 222 -6.08 -3.21 25.56
CA ARG A 222 -6.38 -1.98 26.32
C ARG A 222 -7.87 -1.80 26.59
N GLU A 223 -8.74 -2.13 25.64
CA GLU A 223 -10.20 -2.09 25.82
C GLU A 223 -10.65 -3.11 26.88
N LEU A 224 -10.05 -4.31 26.92
CA LEU A 224 -10.32 -5.29 27.97
C LEU A 224 -9.88 -4.79 29.34
N GLU A 225 -8.65 -4.29 29.47
CA GLU A 225 -8.10 -3.79 30.74
C GLU A 225 -8.84 -2.57 31.30
N SER A 226 -9.40 -1.73 30.42
CA SER A 226 -10.21 -0.57 30.80
C SER A 226 -11.68 -0.89 31.05
N GLY A 227 -12.09 -2.16 30.96
CA GLY A 227 -13.48 -2.59 31.17
C GLY A 227 -14.44 -2.19 30.04
N LEU A 228 -13.91 -1.85 28.86
CA LEU A 228 -14.70 -1.49 27.67
C LEU A 228 -15.09 -2.70 26.82
N CYS A 229 -14.71 -3.92 27.23
CA CYS A 229 -15.18 -5.17 26.63
C CYS A 229 -16.31 -5.77 27.46
N PHE A 230 -17.48 -5.97 26.83
CA PHE A 230 -18.56 -6.72 27.44
C PHE A 230 -18.19 -8.21 27.50
N THR A 231 -18.13 -8.76 28.70
CA THR A 231 -18.01 -10.20 28.94
C THR A 231 -19.25 -10.70 29.66
N LYS A 232 -19.83 -11.80 29.18
CA LYS A 232 -20.96 -12.43 29.87
C LYS A 232 -20.41 -13.19 31.07
N SER A 233 -20.68 -12.69 32.28
CA SER A 233 -20.28 -13.38 33.50
C SER A 233 -20.87 -14.78 33.55
N ASN A 234 -20.00 -15.77 33.73
CA ASN A 234 -20.40 -17.17 33.88
C ASN A 234 -20.02 -17.65 35.28
N ARG A 235 -21.02 -17.74 36.16
CA ARG A 235 -20.84 -18.23 37.53
C ARG A 235 -20.99 -19.74 37.56
N LEU A 236 -19.93 -20.42 37.95
CA LEU A 236 -19.84 -21.88 38.01
C LEU A 236 -19.71 -22.34 39.46
N ASP A 237 -20.17 -23.56 39.73
CA ASP A 237 -19.81 -24.25 40.97
C ASP A 237 -18.31 -24.65 40.93
N SER A 238 -17.72 -24.90 42.11
CA SER A 238 -16.28 -25.18 42.26
C SER A 238 -15.78 -26.33 41.40
N LEU A 239 -16.57 -27.40 41.28
CA LEU A 239 -16.20 -28.59 40.52
C LEU A 239 -16.18 -28.29 39.01
N LYS A 240 -17.22 -27.63 38.48
CA LYS A 240 -17.26 -27.20 37.07
C LYS A 240 -16.18 -26.18 36.76
N TYR A 241 -15.94 -25.21 37.65
CA TYR A 241 -14.89 -24.21 37.49
C TYR A 241 -13.52 -24.87 37.37
N PHE A 242 -13.17 -25.78 38.30
CA PHE A 242 -11.88 -26.47 38.29
C PHE A 242 -11.68 -27.34 37.04
N HIS A 243 -12.72 -28.09 36.64
CA HIS A 243 -12.69 -28.88 35.40
C HIS A 243 -12.56 -28.02 34.14
N GLN A 244 -13.10 -26.80 34.13
CA GLN A 244 -13.01 -25.89 32.99
C GLN A 244 -11.65 -25.19 32.91
N ILE A 245 -11.02 -24.85 34.04
CA ILE A 245 -9.72 -24.16 34.08
C ILE A 245 -8.55 -25.08 33.74
N SER A 246 -8.58 -26.34 34.18
CA SER A 246 -7.48 -27.29 33.95
C SER A 246 -7.00 -27.39 32.48
N PRO A 247 -7.88 -27.57 31.47
CA PRO A 247 -7.44 -27.61 30.07
C PRO A 247 -6.91 -26.27 29.54
N LYS A 248 -7.29 -25.14 30.15
CA LYS A 248 -6.90 -23.79 29.67
C LYS A 248 -5.41 -23.51 29.81
N ILE A 249 -4.76 -24.13 30.79
CA ILE A 249 -3.29 -24.09 30.93
C ILE A 249 -2.62 -24.79 29.74
N SER A 250 -3.16 -25.94 29.32
CA SER A 250 -2.66 -26.66 28.14
C SER A 250 -2.84 -25.82 26.87
N ASP A 251 -3.93 -25.06 26.78
CA ASP A 251 -4.19 -24.18 25.63
C ASP A 251 -3.15 -23.07 25.51
N LEU A 252 -2.69 -22.45 26.60
CA LEU A 252 -1.57 -21.49 26.59
C LEU A 252 -0.31 -22.10 25.97
N VAL A 253 0.04 -23.33 26.38
CA VAL A 253 1.22 -24.04 25.86
C VAL A 253 1.07 -24.33 24.36
N LYS A 254 -0.14 -24.70 23.91
CA LYS A 254 -0.41 -24.91 22.47
C LYS A 254 -0.30 -23.60 21.70
N ILE A 255 -0.87 -22.50 22.20
CA ILE A 255 -0.79 -21.17 21.57
C ILE A 255 0.68 -20.76 21.40
N ALA A 256 1.48 -20.86 22.47
CA ALA A 256 2.91 -20.54 22.43
C ALA A 256 3.67 -21.39 21.41
N ARG A 257 3.40 -22.71 21.34
CA ARG A 257 4.02 -23.59 20.33
C ARG A 257 3.66 -23.20 18.90
N VAL A 258 2.40 -22.83 18.65
CA VAL A 258 1.97 -22.38 17.31
C VAL A 258 2.64 -21.05 16.95
N MET A 259 2.70 -20.08 17.87
CA MET A 259 3.44 -18.83 17.66
C MET A 259 4.91 -19.10 17.32
N ALA A 260 5.59 -19.93 18.12
CA ALA A 260 6.99 -20.27 17.90
C ALA A 260 7.21 -20.95 16.54
N LYS A 261 6.31 -21.85 16.11
CA LYS A 261 6.38 -22.47 14.78
C LYS A 261 6.26 -21.43 13.67
N ILE A 262 5.30 -20.51 13.75
CA ILE A 262 5.11 -19.49 12.72
C ILE A 262 6.34 -18.57 12.64
N ILE A 263 6.88 -18.17 13.78
CA ILE A 263 8.03 -17.25 13.86
C ILE A 263 9.32 -17.91 13.36
N ASN A 264 9.56 -19.18 13.70
CA ASN A 264 10.82 -19.84 13.37
C ASN A 264 10.80 -20.57 12.02
N GLU A 265 9.62 -20.90 11.48
CA GLU A 265 9.49 -21.67 10.24
C GLU A 265 8.71 -20.88 9.18
N GLU A 266 7.43 -20.58 9.39
CA GLU A 266 6.55 -20.02 8.35
C GLU A 266 7.01 -18.65 7.85
N ILE A 267 7.35 -17.72 8.76
CA ILE A 267 7.83 -16.38 8.40
C ILE A 267 9.17 -16.47 7.65
N PRO A 268 10.22 -17.13 8.17
CA PRO A 268 11.49 -17.27 7.44
C PRO A 268 11.35 -17.96 6.08
N ASN A 269 10.53 -19.01 5.99
CA ASN A 269 10.30 -19.72 4.72
C ASN A 269 9.63 -18.83 3.68
N SER A 270 8.76 -17.90 4.10
CA SER A 270 8.07 -16.97 3.20
C SER A 270 8.98 -15.94 2.52
N TRP A 271 10.16 -15.67 3.09
CA TRP A 271 11.15 -14.75 2.52
C TRP A 271 11.90 -15.35 1.32
N GLY A 272 11.77 -16.65 1.08
CA GLY A 272 12.50 -17.36 0.02
C GLY A 272 13.93 -17.75 0.43
N LEU A 273 14.55 -18.59 -0.39
CA LEU A 273 15.93 -19.00 -0.20
C LEU A 273 16.90 -17.82 -0.48
N PRO A 274 18.09 -17.76 0.13
CA PRO A 274 19.07 -16.72 -0.16
C PRO A 274 19.34 -16.58 -1.68
N GLY A 275 19.13 -15.37 -2.21
CA GLY A 275 19.28 -15.06 -3.64
C GLY A 275 18.04 -15.37 -4.51
N VAL A 276 17.00 -15.97 -3.93
CA VAL A 276 15.69 -16.17 -4.57
C VAL A 276 14.70 -15.21 -3.92
N ALA A 277 14.11 -14.31 -4.72
CA ALA A 277 13.16 -13.33 -4.19
C ALA A 277 11.95 -14.01 -3.56
N GLY A 278 11.55 -13.54 -2.37
CA GLY A 278 10.37 -14.00 -1.67
C GLY A 278 9.06 -13.70 -2.40
N ASN A 279 7.98 -14.33 -1.92
CA ASN A 279 6.64 -14.11 -2.44
C ASN A 279 5.84 -13.22 -1.48
N PRO A 280 5.38 -12.01 -1.89
CA PRO A 280 4.64 -11.12 -1.00
C PRO A 280 3.36 -11.74 -0.45
N TYR A 281 2.70 -12.65 -1.17
CA TYR A 281 1.50 -13.32 -0.67
C TYR A 281 1.82 -14.30 0.45
N GLU A 282 2.90 -15.08 0.32
CA GLU A 282 3.35 -16.02 1.35
C GLU A 282 3.78 -15.27 2.61
N ILE A 283 4.47 -14.13 2.44
CA ILE A 283 4.83 -13.25 3.57
C ILE A 283 3.58 -12.76 4.29
N LYS A 284 2.61 -12.23 3.53
CA LYS A 284 1.34 -11.78 4.11
C LYS A 284 0.60 -12.91 4.81
N GLU A 285 0.52 -14.09 4.20
CA GLU A 285 -0.14 -15.26 4.78
C GLU A 285 0.51 -15.71 6.10
N ALA A 286 1.85 -15.75 6.15
CA ALA A 286 2.59 -16.07 7.37
C ALA A 286 2.35 -15.04 8.49
N VAL A 287 2.32 -13.75 8.14
CA VAL A 287 2.00 -12.67 9.09
C VAL A 287 0.54 -12.74 9.55
N ASP A 288 -0.41 -13.04 8.66
CA ASP A 288 -1.83 -13.22 9.00
C ASP A 288 -2.04 -14.41 9.95
N LYS A 289 -1.30 -15.52 9.76
CA LYS A 289 -1.30 -16.66 10.69
C LYS A 289 -0.83 -16.21 12.08
N LEU A 290 0.27 -15.46 12.19
CA LEU A 290 0.75 -14.97 13.49
C LEU A 290 -0.26 -14.04 14.15
N TYR A 291 -0.86 -13.13 13.37
CA TYR A 291 -1.91 -12.22 13.85
C TYR A 291 -3.13 -12.97 14.40
N ASN A 292 -3.61 -14.00 13.69
CA ASN A 292 -4.74 -14.81 14.14
C ASN A 292 -4.45 -15.57 15.45
N VAL A 293 -3.22 -16.02 15.65
CA VAL A 293 -2.81 -16.68 16.91
C VAL A 293 -2.70 -15.66 18.05
N CYS A 294 -2.29 -14.42 17.76
CA CYS A 294 -2.35 -13.33 18.75
C CYS A 294 -3.80 -12.99 19.13
N LEU A 295 -4.74 -13.00 18.18
CA LEU A 295 -6.18 -12.86 18.47
C LEU A 295 -6.70 -14.05 19.29
N THR A 296 -6.23 -15.26 19.03
CA THR A 296 -6.58 -16.44 19.85
C THR A 296 -6.10 -16.28 21.30
N ALA A 297 -4.90 -15.72 21.51
CA ALA A 297 -4.41 -15.39 22.86
C ALA A 297 -5.27 -14.33 23.55
N PHE A 298 -5.76 -13.33 22.79
CA PHE A 298 -6.71 -12.34 23.29
C PHE A 298 -8.06 -12.97 23.65
N ASP A 299 -8.62 -13.82 22.79
CA ASP A 299 -9.91 -14.49 23.06
C ASP A 299 -9.83 -15.39 24.30
N TRP A 300 -8.69 -16.06 24.51
CA TRP A 300 -8.40 -16.81 25.74
C TRP A 300 -8.42 -15.89 26.98
N GLU A 301 -7.82 -14.69 26.89
CA GLU A 301 -7.81 -13.71 27.99
C GLU A 301 -9.22 -13.20 28.32
N VAL A 302 -10.03 -12.95 27.29
CA VAL A 302 -11.44 -12.56 27.43
C VAL A 302 -12.23 -13.67 28.13
N GLU A 303 -12.00 -14.93 27.75
CA GLU A 303 -12.64 -16.08 28.40
C GLU A 303 -12.27 -16.14 29.88
N MET A 304 -10.98 -16.06 30.23
CA MET A 304 -10.54 -16.08 31.63
C MET A 304 -11.08 -14.89 32.42
N SER A 305 -11.22 -13.73 31.79
CA SER A 305 -11.82 -12.55 32.40
C SER A 305 -13.34 -12.67 32.60
N SER A 306 -14.02 -13.54 31.84
CA SER A 306 -15.47 -13.74 31.91
C SER A 306 -15.91 -14.74 33.00
N LEU A 307 -14.98 -15.57 33.48
CA LEU A 307 -15.26 -16.56 34.52
C LEU A 307 -15.34 -15.87 35.88
N ASP A 308 -16.46 -16.07 36.57
CA ASP A 308 -16.65 -15.61 37.94
C ASP A 308 -16.17 -16.73 38.90
N PRO A 309 -15.03 -16.56 39.59
CA PRO A 309 -14.45 -17.62 40.40
C PRO A 309 -15.27 -17.86 41.68
N PRO A 310 -15.56 -19.13 42.03
CA PRO A 310 -16.17 -19.46 43.31
C PRO A 310 -15.22 -19.18 44.49
N ASP A 311 -15.78 -19.19 45.70
CA ASP A 311 -15.01 -18.93 46.92
C ASP A 311 -13.84 -19.91 47.08
N GLY A 312 -12.65 -19.37 47.33
CA GLY A 312 -11.40 -20.12 47.42
C GLY A 312 -10.61 -20.21 46.11
N PHE A 313 -11.18 -19.82 44.97
CA PHE A 313 -10.53 -19.86 43.64
C PHE A 313 -10.07 -18.49 43.12
N GLN A 314 -10.26 -17.41 43.90
CA GLN A 314 -9.90 -16.05 43.48
C GLN A 314 -8.41 -15.89 43.18
N TYR A 315 -7.55 -16.56 43.95
CA TYR A 315 -6.10 -16.50 43.73
C TYR A 315 -5.71 -17.17 42.40
N LEU A 316 -6.20 -18.39 42.14
CA LEU A 316 -6.01 -19.04 40.84
C LEU A 316 -6.54 -18.18 39.67
N SER A 317 -7.72 -17.59 39.80
CA SER A 317 -8.26 -16.67 38.78
C SER A 317 -7.34 -15.47 38.55
N SER A 318 -6.77 -14.88 39.61
CA SER A 318 -5.82 -13.77 39.49
C SER A 318 -4.51 -14.19 38.79
N LEU A 319 -4.04 -15.42 39.00
CA LEU A 319 -2.85 -15.94 38.34
C LEU A 319 -3.05 -16.18 36.84
N MET A 320 -4.26 -16.59 36.44
CA MET A 320 -4.62 -16.87 35.05
C MET A 320 -4.80 -15.59 34.22
N LYS A 321 -5.26 -14.49 34.85
CA LYS A 321 -5.39 -13.18 34.20
C LYS A 321 -4.02 -12.63 33.78
N GLY A 322 -3.97 -12.05 32.59
CA GLY A 322 -2.77 -11.48 31.99
C GLY A 322 -1.91 -12.50 31.23
N CYS A 323 -2.15 -13.81 31.36
CA CYS A 323 -1.35 -14.82 30.65
C CYS A 323 -1.45 -14.69 29.12
N GLY A 324 -2.66 -14.39 28.60
CA GLY A 324 -2.87 -14.15 27.17
C GLY A 324 -2.10 -12.91 26.69
N LYS A 325 -2.10 -11.86 27.50
CA LYS A 325 -1.36 -10.62 27.22
C LYS A 325 0.15 -10.85 27.23
N THR A 326 0.70 -11.54 28.23
CA THR A 326 2.14 -11.82 28.30
C THR A 326 2.65 -12.59 27.08
N MET A 327 1.88 -13.56 26.59
CA MET A 327 2.23 -14.29 25.35
C MET A 327 2.32 -13.33 24.17
N TYR A 328 1.33 -12.45 24.00
CA TYR A 328 1.33 -11.46 22.93
C TYR A 328 2.47 -10.44 23.08
N GLU A 329 2.74 -9.95 24.28
CA GLU A 329 3.84 -9.00 24.53
C GLU A 329 5.21 -9.57 24.14
N SER A 330 5.39 -10.89 24.26
CA SER A 330 6.64 -11.56 23.85
C SER A 330 6.92 -11.46 22.35
N VAL A 331 5.88 -11.42 21.51
CA VAL A 331 6.02 -11.34 20.04
C VAL A 331 5.92 -9.90 19.52
N ARG A 332 5.53 -8.95 20.38
CA ARG A 332 5.32 -7.54 20.01
C ARG A 332 6.59 -6.82 19.56
N GLU A 333 7.76 -7.27 20.02
CA GLU A 333 9.07 -6.68 19.68
C GLU A 333 9.60 -7.09 18.29
N ILE A 334 8.98 -8.10 17.65
CA ILE A 334 9.45 -8.65 16.37
C ILE A 334 9.67 -7.59 15.29
N PRO A 335 8.75 -6.64 15.04
CA PRO A 335 8.94 -5.67 13.97
C PRO A 335 10.14 -4.76 14.22
N ILE A 336 10.38 -4.39 15.48
CA ILE A 336 11.51 -3.55 15.87
C ILE A 336 12.82 -4.32 15.63
N LYS A 337 12.89 -5.57 16.10
CA LYS A 337 14.08 -6.42 15.93
C LYS A 337 14.38 -6.79 14.48
N LEU A 338 13.34 -6.92 13.64
CA LEU A 338 13.51 -7.12 12.20
C LEU A 338 14.12 -5.90 11.51
N GLU A 339 13.85 -4.69 12.01
CA GLU A 339 14.32 -3.44 11.41
C GLU A 339 15.70 -3.00 11.91
N GLU A 340 16.12 -3.44 13.09
CA GLU A 340 17.41 -3.10 13.70
C GLU A 340 18.63 -3.22 12.75
N PRO A 341 18.77 -4.30 11.96
CA PRO A 341 19.90 -4.41 11.01
C PRO A 341 19.92 -3.29 9.96
N PHE A 342 18.76 -2.76 9.60
CA PHE A 342 18.60 -1.79 8.49
C PHE A 342 18.71 -0.33 8.92
N LEU A 343 18.95 -0.06 10.21
CA LEU A 343 19.16 1.30 10.72
C LEU A 343 20.52 1.90 10.30
N LYS A 344 21.47 1.08 9.85
CA LYS A 344 22.78 1.52 9.34
C LYS A 344 22.75 1.65 7.82
N GLU A 345 23.37 2.71 7.28
CA GLU A 345 23.62 2.80 5.83
C GLU A 345 24.53 1.64 5.40
N ASN A 346 23.99 0.72 4.60
CA ASN A 346 24.63 -0.53 4.18
C ASN A 346 24.95 -1.51 5.33
N PRO A 347 23.97 -2.33 5.77
CA PRO A 347 24.25 -3.41 6.72
C PRO A 347 25.35 -4.34 6.20
N GLU A 348 26.16 -4.84 7.14
CA GLU A 348 27.24 -5.77 6.84
C GLU A 348 26.69 -7.08 6.23
N PRO A 349 27.35 -7.63 5.21
CA PRO A 349 26.96 -8.93 4.68
C PRO A 349 27.20 -10.02 5.72
N GLY A 350 26.19 -10.84 6.01
CA GLY A 350 26.30 -11.90 7.02
C GLY A 350 24.96 -12.51 7.39
N SER A 351 24.99 -13.38 8.40
CA SER A 351 23.79 -13.92 9.04
C SER A 351 23.46 -13.09 10.27
N TYR A 352 22.19 -12.71 10.41
CA TYR A 352 21.67 -11.99 11.56
C TYR A 352 20.73 -12.91 12.34
N GLU A 353 21.05 -13.21 13.60
CA GLU A 353 20.18 -13.98 14.47
C GLU A 353 19.31 -13.02 15.31
N ILE A 354 18.00 -13.14 15.18
CA ILE A 354 17.04 -12.39 15.98
C ILE A 354 16.57 -13.27 17.13
N HIS A 355 16.96 -12.93 18.36
CA HIS A 355 16.51 -13.62 19.56
C HIS A 355 15.25 -12.98 20.14
N ILE A 356 14.18 -13.76 20.20
CA ILE A 356 12.92 -13.40 20.84
C ILE A 356 12.78 -14.28 22.07
N GLU A 357 12.81 -13.66 23.24
CA GLU A 357 12.55 -14.37 24.49
C GLU A 357 11.05 -14.47 24.69
N PHE A 358 10.51 -15.68 24.55
CA PHE A 358 9.15 -15.96 24.99
C PHE A 358 9.12 -15.90 26.50
N LYS A 359 8.52 -14.84 27.05
CA LYS A 359 8.24 -14.79 28.47
C LYS A 359 7.23 -15.88 28.74
N SER A 360 7.67 -16.95 29.41
CA SER A 360 6.74 -17.89 30.04
C SER A 360 5.72 -17.05 30.81
N PRO A 361 4.40 -17.31 30.70
CA PRO A 361 3.44 -16.67 31.58
C PRO A 361 4.01 -16.74 33.01
N PRO A 362 4.23 -15.59 33.67
CA PRO A 362 5.07 -15.50 34.87
C PRO A 362 4.62 -16.45 35.97
N ASN A 363 3.35 -16.86 35.89
CA ASN A 363 2.67 -17.62 36.91
C ASN A 363 2.51 -19.10 36.54
N LEU A 364 3.08 -19.63 35.44
CA LEU A 364 2.81 -21.02 35.01
C LEU A 364 3.14 -22.07 36.08
N GLU A 365 4.27 -21.91 36.76
CA GLU A 365 4.65 -22.80 37.86
C GLU A 365 3.75 -22.59 39.09
N GLU A 366 3.46 -21.34 39.44
CA GLU A 366 2.55 -20.96 40.53
C GLU A 366 1.12 -21.47 40.29
N ILE A 367 0.62 -21.39 39.06
CA ILE A 367 -0.67 -21.93 38.62
C ILE A 367 -0.68 -23.44 38.84
N GLY A 368 0.40 -24.15 38.46
CA GLY A 368 0.52 -25.58 38.69
C GLY A 368 0.51 -25.95 40.18
N GLN A 369 1.23 -25.20 41.01
CA GLN A 369 1.25 -25.38 42.47
C GLN A 369 -0.13 -25.13 43.08
N GLU A 370 -0.81 -24.07 42.66
CA GLU A 370 -2.14 -23.70 43.16
C GLU A 370 -3.21 -24.70 42.73
N MET A 371 -3.17 -25.18 41.49
CA MET A 371 -4.05 -26.25 41.00
C MET A 371 -3.88 -27.54 41.83
N ASN A 372 -2.64 -27.90 42.16
CA ASN A 372 -2.36 -29.04 43.03
C ASN A 372 -2.88 -28.82 44.45
N ARG A 373 -2.71 -27.61 45.01
CA ARG A 373 -3.25 -27.25 46.34
C ARG A 373 -4.78 -27.38 46.37
N LEU A 374 -5.46 -26.82 45.37
CA LEU A 374 -6.93 -26.86 45.27
C LEU A 374 -7.43 -28.29 45.11
N SER A 375 -6.78 -29.12 44.28
CA SER A 375 -7.18 -30.53 44.08
C SER A 375 -7.18 -31.38 45.35
N ARG A 376 -6.38 -31.00 46.36
CA ARG A 376 -6.25 -31.69 47.65
C ARG A 376 -7.24 -31.21 48.70
N ASN A 377 -7.94 -30.10 48.46
CA ASN A 377 -8.91 -29.54 49.39
C ASN A 377 -10.33 -29.95 49.00
N THR A 378 -10.74 -31.15 49.45
CA THR A 378 -12.05 -31.74 49.13
C THR A 378 -13.24 -30.93 49.66
N GLU A 379 -13.06 -30.09 50.68
CA GLU A 379 -14.11 -29.24 51.25
C GLU A 379 -14.57 -28.13 50.30
N LEU A 380 -13.73 -27.71 49.34
CA LEU A 380 -14.11 -26.70 48.34
C LEU A 380 -15.04 -27.24 47.24
N PHE A 381 -15.19 -28.57 47.16
CA PHE A 381 -15.97 -29.27 46.13
C PHE A 381 -17.25 -29.92 46.66
N MET A 382 -17.48 -29.87 47.98
CA MET A 382 -18.73 -30.29 48.63
C MET A 382 -19.73 -29.12 48.64
#